data_AF-A0A499VSB8-F1
#
_entry.id   AF-A0A499VSB8-F1
#
_cell.length_a   1.000
_cell.length_b   1.000
_cell.length_c   1.000
_cell.angle_alpha   90.00
_cell.angle_beta   90.00
_cell.angle_gamma   90.00
#
_symmetry.space_group_name_H-M   'P 1'
#
loop_
_entity.id
_entity.type
_entity.pdbx_description
1 polymer ?
#
loop_
_entity_poly.entity_id
_entity_poly.type
_entity_poly.pdbx_seq_one_letter_code
_entity_poly.pdbx_strand_id
1 'polypeptide(L)'
;MTLRAGHTPALTVERRVLLDRGSALTLRLDCTRPPTAGTTVPVIGTRSLRGQFGQITVDSDLFRAVPVYTADGLAVRLLKR
;
A
#
# COMPACT_ATOMS: atom_id res chain seq x y z
N MET A 1 -2.16 -9.77 -2.61
CA MET A 1 -2.98 -9.32 -3.76
C MET A 1 -2.09 -8.62 -4.77
N THR A 2 -2.45 -8.63 -6.07
CA THR A 2 -1.72 -7.85 -7.08
C THR A 2 -2.31 -6.45 -7.17
N LEU A 3 -1.46 -5.43 -7.04
CA LEU A 3 -1.88 -4.04 -7.08
C LEU A 3 -1.66 -3.48 -8.49
N ARG A 4 -2.69 -2.80 -9.02
CA ARG A 4 -2.55 -2.03 -10.26
C ARG A 4 -2.30 -0.57 -9.89
N ALA A 5 -1.46 0.11 -10.66
CA ALA A 5 -1.37 1.56 -10.59
C ALA A 5 -2.73 2.14 -10.99
N GLY A 6 -3.44 2.71 -10.02
CA GLY A 6 -4.81 3.19 -10.18
C GLY A 6 -5.29 3.89 -8.92
N HIS A 7 -6.39 4.63 -9.02
CA HIS A 7 -6.90 5.50 -7.95
C HIS A 7 -7.74 4.77 -6.89
N THR A 8 -8.10 3.50 -7.11
CA THR A 8 -8.98 2.77 -6.21
C THR A 8 -8.18 1.98 -5.17
N PRO A 9 -8.49 2.10 -3.87
CA PRO A 9 -7.89 1.26 -2.85
C PRO A 9 -8.15 -0.22 -3.10
N ALA A 10 -7.16 -1.04 -2.80
CA ALA A 10 -7.28 -2.47 -3.01
C ALA A 10 -8.10 -3.19 -1.94
N LEU A 11 -8.24 -2.58 -0.77
CA LEU A 11 -9.21 -2.97 0.25
C LEU A 11 -9.93 -1.72 0.77
N THR A 12 -11.25 -1.72 0.71
CA THR A 12 -12.07 -0.68 1.33
C THR A 12 -12.72 -1.24 2.59
N VAL A 13 -12.57 -0.52 3.71
CA VAL A 13 -13.20 -0.85 4.98
C VAL A 13 -14.08 0.33 5.38
N GLU A 14 -15.38 0.09 5.51
CA GLU A 14 -16.35 1.17 5.75
C GLU A 14 -16.20 1.84 7.12
N ARG A 15 -15.64 1.12 8.10
CA ARG A 15 -15.61 1.55 9.50
C ARG A 15 -14.20 1.85 10.01
N ARG A 16 -13.55 0.88 10.66
CA ARG A 16 -12.26 1.09 11.33
C ARG A 16 -11.30 -0.01 10.97
N VAL A 17 -10.05 0.39 10.71
CA VAL A 17 -8.90 -0.51 10.58
C VAL A 17 -7.97 -0.30 11.77
N LEU A 18 -7.61 -1.40 12.42
CA LEU A 18 -6.57 -1.45 13.44
C LEU A 18 -5.39 -2.23 12.86
N LEU A 19 -4.22 -1.61 12.79
CA LEU A 19 -2.96 -2.25 12.41
C LEU A 19 -2.04 -2.30 13.63
N ASP A 20 -1.44 -3.46 13.85
CA ASP A 20 -0.48 -3.71 14.91
C ASP A 20 0.85 -4.23 14.35
N ARG A 21 1.80 -4.57 15.24
CA ARG A 21 3.11 -5.09 14.82
C ARG A 21 3.03 -6.45 14.11
N GLY A 22 1.96 -7.23 14.31
CA GLY A 22 1.73 -8.49 13.59
C GLY A 22 1.12 -8.28 12.21
N SER A 23 0.64 -7.08 11.91
CA SER A 23 0.05 -6.74 10.62
C SER A 23 1.13 -6.59 9.55
N ALA A 24 0.99 -7.33 8.46
CA ALA A 24 1.92 -7.30 7.33
C ALA A 24 1.23 -6.93 6.01
N LEU A 25 1.94 -6.15 5.19
CA LEU A 25 1.54 -5.79 3.84
C LEU A 25 2.55 -6.33 2.83
N THR A 26 2.09 -7.17 1.91
CA THR A 26 2.88 -7.66 0.78
C THR A 26 2.32 -7.13 -0.53
N LEU A 27 3.15 -6.37 -1.25
CA LEU A 27 2.86 -5.85 -2.57
C LEU A 27 3.48 -6.73 -3.64
N ARG A 28 2.63 -7.25 -4.53
CA ARG A 28 3.08 -7.87 -5.78
C ARG A 28 2.78 -6.94 -6.93
N LEU A 29 3.83 -6.56 -7.66
CA LEU A 29 3.73 -5.65 -8.80
C LEU A 29 3.54 -6.47 -10.09
N ASP A 30 2.77 -5.91 -11.03
CA ASP A 30 2.60 -6.52 -12.35
C ASP A 30 3.89 -6.31 -13.17
N CYS A 31 4.69 -7.37 -13.34
CA CYS A 31 5.95 -7.30 -14.10
C CYS A 31 5.76 -7.01 -15.59
N THR A 32 4.56 -7.25 -16.13
CA THR A 32 4.24 -6.95 -17.53
C THR A 32 3.94 -5.47 -17.75
N ARG A 33 3.52 -4.78 -16.70
CA ARG A 33 3.22 -3.34 -16.68
C ARG A 33 3.71 -2.74 -15.36
N PRO A 34 5.03 -2.57 -15.21
CA PRO A 34 5.60 -2.07 -13.98
C PRO A 34 5.12 -0.64 -13.69
N PRO A 35 4.87 -0.30 -12.42
CA PRO A 35 4.53 1.06 -12.04
C PRO A 35 5.73 1.99 -12.23
N THR A 36 5.44 3.28 -12.45
CA THR A 36 6.48 4.30 -12.49
C THR A 36 7.03 4.56 -11.09
N ALA A 37 8.33 4.82 -10.98
CA ALA A 37 8.91 5.27 -9.72
C ALA A 37 8.25 6.58 -9.25
N GLY A 38 7.98 6.67 -7.95
CA GLY A 38 7.25 7.77 -7.35
C GLY A 38 5.74 7.60 -7.34
N THR A 39 5.18 6.58 -8.01
CA THR A 39 3.75 6.30 -7.99
C THR A 39 3.26 6.00 -6.57
N THR A 40 2.14 6.63 -6.21
CA THR A 40 1.40 6.35 -4.99
C THR A 40 0.27 5.39 -5.31
N VAL A 41 0.19 4.28 -4.59
CA VAL A 41 -0.80 3.22 -4.77
C VAL A 41 -1.67 3.16 -3.52
N PRO A 42 -2.98 3.43 -3.59
CA PRO A 42 -3.88 3.30 -2.46
C PRO A 42 -4.06 1.82 -2.10
N VAL A 43 -3.87 1.48 -0.82
CA VAL A 43 -3.91 0.09 -0.33
C VAL A 43 -5.16 -0.12 0.50
N ILE A 44 -5.43 0.77 1.45
CA ILE A 44 -6.61 0.72 2.32
C ILE A 44 -7.39 2.02 2.19
N GLY A 45 -8.65 1.93 1.78
CA GLY A 45 -9.62 3.02 1.88
C GLY A 45 -10.40 2.88 3.18
N THR A 46 -10.35 3.88 4.06
CA THR A 46 -11.11 3.86 5.33
C THR A 46 -11.29 5.26 5.88
N ARG A 47 -12.39 5.47 6.61
CA ARG A 47 -12.63 6.72 7.37
C ARG A 47 -11.84 6.77 8.68
N SER A 48 -11.33 5.63 9.16
CA SER A 48 -10.60 5.55 10.42
C SER A 48 -9.53 4.46 10.37
N LEU A 49 -8.26 4.86 10.41
CA LEU A 49 -7.12 3.97 10.51
C LEU A 49 -6.34 4.29 11.79
N ARG A 50 -5.97 3.27 12.55
CA ARG A 50 -5.09 3.40 13.72
C ARG A 50 -3.95 2.39 13.62
N GLY A 51 -2.75 2.85 13.98
CA GLY A 51 -1.53 2.05 13.96
C GLY A 51 -0.90 1.99 12.57
N GLN A 52 0.03 1.04 12.41
CA GLN A 52 0.83 0.88 11.20
C GLN A 52 1.10 -0.60 10.95
N PHE A 53 1.36 -0.97 9.69
CA PHE A 53 1.93 -2.27 9.40
C PHE A 53 3.29 -2.42 10.09
N GLY A 54 3.48 -3.53 10.80
CA GLY A 54 4.78 -3.89 11.36
C GLY A 54 5.79 -4.27 10.28
N GLN A 55 5.30 -4.76 9.13
CA GLN A 55 6.14 -5.12 7.99
C GLN A 55 5.47 -4.73 6.66
N ILE A 56 6.24 -4.11 5.78
CA ILE A 56 5.85 -3.83 4.39
C ILE A 56 6.91 -4.44 3.47
N THR A 57 6.48 -5.38 2.63
CA THR A 57 7.34 -6.08 1.67
C THR A 57 6.86 -5.80 0.26
N VAL A 58 7.79 -5.51 -0.66
CA VAL A 58 7.52 -5.42 -2.09
C VAL A 58 8.23 -6.57 -2.77
N ASP A 59 7.48 -7.39 -3.49
CA ASP A 59 7.99 -8.48 -4.33
C ASP A 59 8.54 -7.89 -5.65
N SER A 60 9.64 -7.16 -5.53
CA SER A 60 10.36 -6.52 -6.64
C SER A 60 11.71 -6.01 -6.16
N ASP A 61 12.78 -6.30 -6.91
CA ASP A 61 14.12 -5.79 -6.62
C ASP A 61 14.29 -4.30 -6.98
N LEU A 62 13.43 -3.78 -7.86
CA LEU A 62 13.52 -2.41 -8.37
C LEU A 62 12.91 -1.35 -7.45
N PHE A 63 12.06 -1.75 -6.51
CA PHE A 63 11.22 -0.83 -5.76
C PHE A 63 11.28 -1.09 -4.25
N ARG A 64 11.08 -0.02 -3.48
CA ARG A 64 10.72 -0.06 -2.07
C ARG A 64 9.40 0.68 -1.86
N ALA A 65 8.62 0.25 -0.88
CA ALA A 65 7.35 0.90 -0.53
C ALA A 65 7.52 1.70 0.76
N VAL A 66 7.06 2.95 0.72
CA VAL A 66 6.97 3.83 1.90
C VAL A 66 5.51 4.10 2.20
N PRO A 67 5.03 3.88 3.43
CA PRO A 67 3.64 4.16 3.79
C PRO A 67 3.35 5.66 3.71
N VAL A 68 2.19 6.01 3.19
CA VAL A 68 1.64 7.37 3.14
C VAL A 68 0.25 7.33 3.74
N TYR A 69 0.10 7.92 4.92
CA TYR A 69 -1.17 8.04 5.60
C TYR A 69 -1.90 9.28 5.08
N THR A 70 -3.12 9.08 4.61
CA THR A 70 -3.98 10.14 4.08
C THR A 70 -5.27 10.22 4.88
N ALA A 71 -6.07 11.28 4.68
CA ALA A 71 -7.40 11.38 5.27
C ALA A 71 -8.32 10.23 4.82
N ASP A 72 -8.06 9.65 3.65
CA ASP A 72 -8.86 8.58 3.04
C ASP A 72 -8.36 7.17 3.38
N GLY A 73 -7.31 7.05 4.19
CA GLY A 73 -6.76 5.78 4.67
C GLY A 73 -5.25 5.66 4.48
N LEU A 74 -4.81 4.58 3.84
CA LEU A 74 -3.40 4.26 3.65
C LEU A 74 -3.09 3.99 2.18
N ALA A 75 -2.10 4.71 1.68
CA ALA A 75 -1.44 4.43 0.42
C ALA A 75 0.03 4.05 0.66
N VAL A 76 0.68 3.54 -0.38
CA VAL A 76 2.13 3.38 -0.38
C VAL A 76 2.73 4.11 -1.57
N ARG A 77 3.83 4.81 -1.34
CA ARG A 77 4.63 5.40 -2.39
C ARG A 77 5.74 4.43 -2.77
N LEU A 78 5.79 4.07 -4.04
CA LEU A 78 6.83 3.23 -4.61
C LEU A 78 8.02 4.10 -4.98
N LEU A 79 9.18 3.84 -4.39
CA LEU A 79 10.43 4.51 -4.71
C LEU A 79 11.38 3.52 -5.36
N LYS A 80 12.29 4.00 -6.21
CA LYS A 80 13.41 3.16 -6.66
C LYS A 80 14.23 2.74 -5.44
N ARG A 81 14.73 1.51 -5.49
CA ARG A 81 15.68 1.03 -4.49
C ARG A 81 16.97 1.85 -4.57
#